data_AF-A0A629W5V1-F1
#
_entry.id   AF-A0A629W5V1-F1
#
_cell.length_a   1.000
_cell.length_b   1.000
_cell.length_c   1.000
_cell.angle_alpha   90.00
_cell.angle_beta   90.00
_cell.angle_gamma   90.00
#
_symmetry.space_group_name_H-M   'P 1'
#
loop_
_entity.id
_entity.type
_entity.pdbx_description
1 polymer ?
#
loop_
_entity_poly.entity_id
_entity_poly.type
_entity_poly.pdbx_seq_one_letter_code
_entity_poly.pdbx_strand_id
1 'polypeptide(L)'
;MGYAQKPFIANVILLMCCMAGGQSALTLAAESSTQQVDMKMNTMPETINANKMPRTLFVGTYGDEHQPGGIYSLRLSSDGKKIEQLNHLANPKLAGYLMYDPKTTILYSVDERKNDGRGPVEPAASVMAFSVNLESGHLSLLNEQIAPGPRPTFLSLDSHNGRLFSANHGDFEHVEKVVFKDGKWGSEYVYDDSTVIMYGLNKDGSISGINDLVILQGQG
;
A
#
# COMPACT_ATOMS: atom_id res chain seq x y z
N MET A 1 24.43 -14.28 39.54
CA MET A 1 23.00 -14.52 39.24
C MET A 1 22.73 -13.97 37.85
N GLY A 2 22.66 -14.84 36.85
CA GLY A 2 22.47 -14.45 35.46
C GLY A 2 21.01 -14.20 35.15
N TYR A 3 20.70 -13.05 34.55
CA TYR A 3 19.41 -12.80 33.92
C TYR A 3 19.45 -13.39 32.51
N ALA A 4 18.72 -14.48 32.31
CA ALA A 4 18.48 -15.04 30.99
C ALA A 4 17.55 -14.09 30.21
N GLN A 5 18.06 -13.46 29.16
CA GLN A 5 17.21 -12.84 28.15
C GLN A 5 16.44 -13.94 27.43
N LYS A 6 15.11 -13.90 27.52
CA LYS A 6 14.25 -14.73 26.69
C LYS A 6 14.34 -14.23 25.24
N PRO A 7 14.54 -15.10 24.25
CA PRO A 7 14.41 -14.69 22.86
C PRO A 7 12.93 -14.45 22.57
N PHE A 8 12.58 -13.23 22.16
CA PHE A 8 11.26 -12.94 21.60
C PHE A 8 11.19 -13.59 20.22
N ILE A 9 10.43 -14.68 20.14
CA ILE A 9 10.16 -15.42 18.91
C ILE A 9 8.96 -14.76 18.20
N ALA A 10 9.13 -14.61 16.88
CA ALA A 10 8.11 -14.45 15.85
C ALA A 10 7.37 -13.10 15.79
N ASN A 11 7.88 -12.18 14.96
CA ASN A 11 6.99 -11.25 14.27
C ASN A 11 6.46 -11.93 13.01
N VAL A 12 5.15 -12.15 13.05
CA VAL A 12 4.28 -12.63 11.98
C VAL A 12 4.50 -11.75 10.75
N ILE A 13 4.98 -12.34 9.66
CA ILE A 13 4.99 -11.71 8.34
C ILE A 13 3.54 -11.70 7.86
N LEU A 14 2.86 -10.56 8.01
CA LEU A 14 1.60 -10.33 7.32
C LEU A 14 1.91 -10.09 5.84
N LEU A 15 1.89 -11.17 5.06
CA LEU A 15 2.13 -11.16 3.62
C LEU A 15 0.85 -10.68 2.90
N MET A 16 0.63 -9.37 2.80
CA MET A 16 -0.44 -8.81 1.97
C MET A 16 0.06 -8.69 0.52
N CYS A 17 -0.24 -9.71 -0.29
CA CYS A 17 0.09 -9.74 -1.71
C CYS A 17 -1.03 -9.07 -2.52
N CYS A 18 -0.71 -8.01 -3.26
CA CYS A 18 -1.62 -7.48 -4.28
C CYS A 18 -1.25 -8.09 -5.65
N MET A 19 -2.19 -8.77 -6.31
CA MET A 19 -1.99 -9.33 -7.64
C MET A 19 -2.45 -8.33 -8.70
N ALA A 20 -1.52 -7.89 -9.57
CA ALA A 20 -1.85 -7.19 -10.80
C ALA A 20 -2.29 -8.20 -11.87
N GLY A 21 -3.60 -8.33 -12.10
CA GLY A 21 -4.17 -9.10 -13.22
C GLY A 21 -5.05 -8.19 -14.08
N GLY A 22 -4.69 -8.00 -15.35
CA GLY A 22 -5.45 -7.16 -16.28
C GLY A 22 -6.81 -7.76 -16.60
N GLN A 23 -7.89 -7.04 -16.27
CA GLN A 23 -9.19 -7.20 -16.91
C GLN A 23 -9.49 -5.95 -17.72
N SER A 24 -9.32 -6.04 -19.03
CA SER A 24 -9.94 -5.15 -20.00
C SER A 24 -10.52 -6.01 -21.13
N ALA A 25 -11.73 -6.52 -20.91
CA ALA A 25 -12.55 -7.09 -21.98
C ALA A 25 -13.89 -6.37 -21.99
N LEU A 26 -13.91 -5.28 -22.76
CA LEU A 26 -15.03 -4.66 -23.48
C LEU A 26 -16.44 -5.14 -23.11
N THR A 27 -17.19 -4.27 -22.42
CA THR A 27 -18.64 -4.38 -22.27
C THR A 27 -19.33 -4.09 -23.61
N LEU A 28 -19.81 -5.16 -24.25
CA LEU A 28 -21.07 -5.31 -25.01
C LEU A 28 -21.55 -4.09 -25.83
N ALA A 29 -21.18 -4.06 -27.12
CA ALA A 29 -22.06 -3.53 -28.16
C ALA A 29 -22.80 -4.71 -28.79
N ALA A 30 -24.06 -4.89 -28.40
CA ALA A 30 -24.98 -5.81 -29.06
C ALA A 30 -25.80 -5.03 -30.07
N GLU A 31 -25.42 -5.09 -31.34
CA GLU A 31 -26.36 -4.91 -32.44
C GLU A 31 -26.15 -6.01 -33.47
N SER A 32 -27.18 -6.84 -33.61
CA SER A 32 -27.26 -7.91 -34.59
C SER A 32 -27.49 -7.33 -35.98
N SER A 33 -26.73 -7.77 -36.98
CA SER A 33 -27.32 -8.10 -38.28
C SER A 33 -26.47 -9.10 -39.04
N THR A 34 -27.21 -10.00 -39.67
CA THR A 34 -26.83 -11.17 -40.47
C THR A 34 -25.88 -10.87 -41.63
N GLN A 35 -24.85 -11.71 -41.83
CA GLN A 35 -24.48 -12.14 -43.19
C GLN A 35 -23.67 -13.46 -43.23
N GLN A 36 -23.85 -14.13 -44.35
CA GLN A 36 -23.63 -15.55 -44.63
C GLN A 36 -22.17 -16.02 -44.69
N VAL A 37 -22.07 -17.33 -44.46
CA VAL A 37 -20.96 -18.28 -44.59
C VAL A 37 -20.04 -18.03 -45.79
N ASP A 38 -18.72 -18.03 -45.56
CA ASP A 38 -17.73 -18.32 -46.59
C ASP A 38 -16.70 -19.33 -46.04
N MET A 39 -16.63 -20.51 -46.67
CA MET A 39 -15.74 -21.61 -46.30
C MET A 39 -14.33 -21.31 -46.80
N LYS A 40 -13.48 -20.73 -45.95
CA LYS A 40 -12.02 -20.86 -46.06
C LYS A 40 -11.41 -21.15 -44.70
N MET A 41 -10.55 -22.16 -44.70
CA MET A 41 -9.80 -22.66 -43.56
C MET A 41 -8.82 -21.58 -43.08
N ASN A 42 -9.31 -20.62 -42.31
CA ASN A 42 -8.47 -19.70 -41.55
C ASN A 42 -8.05 -20.44 -40.28
N THR A 43 -6.76 -20.71 -40.16
CA THR A 43 -6.12 -20.98 -38.87
C THR A 43 -6.53 -19.85 -37.93
N MET A 44 -7.36 -20.16 -36.94
CA MET A 44 -7.67 -19.22 -35.87
C MET A 44 -6.34 -18.85 -35.19
N PRO A 45 -6.04 -17.56 -34.97
CA PRO A 45 -4.95 -17.22 -34.08
C PRO A 45 -5.27 -17.87 -32.72
N GLU A 46 -4.29 -18.58 -32.15
CA GLU A 46 -4.40 -19.12 -30.81
C GLU A 46 -4.98 -18.03 -29.91
N THR A 47 -6.16 -18.29 -29.35
CA THR A 47 -6.72 -17.46 -28.29
C THR A 47 -5.66 -17.36 -27.21
N ILE A 48 -5.12 -16.15 -27.00
CA ILE A 48 -4.20 -15.90 -25.88
C ILE A 48 -4.96 -16.28 -24.62
N ASN A 49 -4.64 -17.46 -24.10
CA ASN A 49 -5.22 -17.94 -22.88
C ASN A 49 -4.64 -17.05 -21.77
N ALA A 50 -5.45 -16.11 -21.26
CA ALA A 50 -5.05 -15.15 -20.23
C ALA A 50 -4.45 -15.84 -18.97
N ASN A 51 -4.63 -17.15 -18.84
CA ASN A 51 -3.99 -18.00 -17.84
C ASN A 51 -2.50 -18.31 -18.07
N LYS A 52 -1.84 -17.78 -19.11
CA LYS A 52 -0.45 -18.15 -19.44
C LYS A 52 0.57 -17.00 -19.44
N MET A 53 0.18 -15.81 -18.99
CA MET A 53 1.10 -14.68 -18.86
C MET A 53 1.77 -14.67 -17.47
N PRO A 54 3.09 -14.45 -17.37
CA PRO A 54 3.75 -14.26 -16.08
C PRO A 54 3.13 -13.06 -15.34
N ARG A 55 2.94 -13.21 -14.03
CA ARG A 55 2.29 -12.18 -13.18
C ARG A 55 3.31 -11.51 -12.30
N THR A 56 3.26 -10.19 -12.22
CA THR A 56 4.09 -9.42 -11.29
C THR A 56 3.37 -9.31 -9.95
N LEU A 57 4.10 -9.58 -8.87
CA LEU A 57 3.64 -9.49 -7.48
C LEU A 57 4.46 -8.40 -6.79
N PHE A 58 3.81 -7.61 -5.94
CA PHE A 58 4.49 -6.68 -5.05
C PHE A 58 4.28 -7.12 -3.61
N VAL A 59 5.37 -7.16 -2.85
CA VAL A 59 5.40 -7.59 -1.46
C VAL A 59 6.06 -6.50 -0.63
N GLY A 60 5.27 -5.86 0.23
CA GLY A 60 5.78 -4.88 1.19
C GLY A 60 6.30 -5.56 2.45
N THR A 61 7.35 -5.00 3.05
CA THR A 61 7.98 -5.52 4.27
C THR A 61 8.40 -4.39 5.21
N TYR A 62 8.65 -4.76 6.46
CA TYR A 62 9.20 -3.87 7.48
C TYR A 62 10.71 -4.03 7.56
N GLY A 63 11.42 -2.92 7.53
CA GLY A 63 12.87 -2.86 7.75
C GLY A 63 13.24 -2.31 9.13
N ASP A 64 14.47 -2.58 9.55
CA ASP A 64 15.10 -2.10 10.78
C ASP A 64 16.58 -1.73 10.50
N GLU A 65 17.42 -1.60 11.53
CA GLU A 65 18.85 -1.34 11.38
C GLU A 65 19.65 -2.49 10.72
N HIS A 66 19.09 -3.69 10.67
CA HIS A 66 19.72 -4.89 10.13
C HIS A 66 19.16 -5.31 8.77
N GLN A 67 17.91 -4.96 8.49
CA GLN A 67 17.20 -5.35 7.27
C GLN A 67 16.60 -4.12 6.58
N PRO A 68 16.74 -4.02 5.25
CA PRO A 68 16.35 -2.80 4.54
C PRO A 68 14.83 -2.57 4.50
N GLY A 69 13.99 -3.60 4.70
CA GLY A 69 12.54 -3.50 4.52
C GLY A 69 12.17 -3.24 3.07
N GLY A 70 11.09 -2.49 2.85
CA GLY A 70 10.76 -2.00 1.51
C GLY A 70 9.79 -2.86 0.71
N ILE A 71 9.80 -2.65 -0.60
CA ILE A 71 8.92 -3.30 -1.55
C ILE A 71 9.74 -4.22 -2.45
N TYR A 72 9.38 -5.49 -2.47
CA TYR A 72 9.95 -6.49 -3.35
C TYR A 72 9.01 -6.73 -4.52
N SER A 73 9.55 -6.65 -5.73
CA SER A 73 8.84 -6.97 -6.96
C SER A 73 9.25 -8.37 -7.40
N LEU A 74 8.27 -9.25 -7.56
CA LEU A 74 8.47 -10.66 -7.88
C LEU A 74 7.72 -11.03 -9.16
N ARG A 75 8.18 -12.07 -9.85
CA ARG A 75 7.50 -12.68 -10.99
C ARG A 75 7.05 -14.08 -10.64
N LEU A 76 5.75 -14.31 -10.69
CA LEU A 76 5.17 -15.65 -10.69
C LEU A 76 5.19 -16.20 -12.12
N SER A 77 5.79 -17.37 -12.31
CA SER A 77 5.78 -18.10 -13.57
C SER A 77 4.33 -18.36 -14.03
N SER A 78 4.13 -18.49 -15.33
CA SER A 78 2.80 -18.70 -15.92
C SER A 78 2.12 -20.00 -15.46
N ASP A 79 2.88 -20.99 -15.00
CA ASP A 79 2.37 -22.21 -14.39
C ASP A 79 2.07 -22.08 -12.88
N GLY A 80 2.38 -20.94 -12.27
CA GLY A 80 2.17 -20.65 -10.85
C GLY A 80 3.14 -21.38 -9.91
N LYS A 81 4.19 -22.01 -10.41
CA LYS A 81 5.06 -22.90 -9.60
C LYS A 81 6.37 -22.29 -9.16
N LYS A 82 6.78 -21.17 -9.75
CA LYS A 82 8.07 -20.52 -9.47
C LYS A 82 7.86 -19.02 -9.25
N ILE A 83 8.56 -18.50 -8.25
CA ILE A 83 8.65 -17.07 -7.99
C ILE A 83 10.11 -16.66 -8.15
N GLU A 84 10.35 -15.61 -8.93
CA GLU A 84 11.65 -14.97 -9.12
C GLU A 84 11.59 -13.54 -8.59
N GLN A 85 12.61 -13.09 -7.85
CA GLN A 85 12.71 -11.68 -7.48
C GLN A 85 13.24 -10.87 -8.66
N LEU A 86 12.48 -9.85 -9.07
CA LEU A 86 12.86 -8.94 -10.14
C LEU A 86 13.57 -7.69 -9.61
N ASN A 87 13.04 -7.10 -8.53
CA ASN A 87 13.52 -5.83 -8.01
C ASN A 87 13.27 -5.70 -6.51
N HIS A 88 13.95 -4.73 -5.89
CA HIS A 88 13.78 -4.34 -4.50
C HIS A 88 13.93 -2.82 -4.38
N LEU A 89 12.93 -2.18 -3.79
CA LEU A 89 12.93 -0.76 -3.45
C LEU A 89 12.93 -0.62 -1.93
N ALA A 90 14.01 -0.11 -1.35
CA ALA A 90 14.16 -0.02 0.11
C ALA A 90 13.31 1.08 0.78
N ASN A 91 12.75 2.03 0.02
CA ASN A 91 11.91 3.11 0.53
C ASN A 91 10.50 3.04 -0.11
N PRO A 92 9.40 2.99 0.65
CA PRO A 92 9.28 3.18 2.10
C PRO A 92 9.91 2.04 2.91
N LYS A 93 10.59 2.35 4.02
CA LYS A 93 11.25 1.33 4.85
C LYS A 93 10.24 0.41 5.54
N LEU A 94 9.08 0.96 5.92
CA LEU A 94 8.00 0.23 6.60
C LEU A 94 6.79 0.10 5.66
N ALA A 95 6.95 -0.67 4.58
CA ALA A 95 5.94 -0.87 3.55
C ALA A 95 4.86 -1.88 3.99
N GLY A 96 4.14 -1.59 5.08
CA GLY A 96 3.23 -2.54 5.73
C GLY A 96 1.99 -2.93 4.91
N TYR A 97 1.58 -2.08 3.97
CA TYR A 97 0.40 -2.28 3.13
C TYR A 97 0.57 -1.66 1.75
N LEU A 98 0.11 -2.38 0.72
CA LEU A 98 0.20 -2.00 -0.68
C LEU A 98 -1.18 -2.03 -1.35
N MET A 99 -1.42 -1.09 -2.26
CA MET A 99 -2.62 -1.09 -3.10
C MET A 99 -2.24 -0.77 -4.55
N TYR A 100 -2.48 -1.71 -5.47
CA TYR A 100 -2.20 -1.52 -6.89
C TYR A 100 -3.45 -1.07 -7.65
N ASP A 101 -3.32 -0.01 -8.45
CA ASP A 101 -4.34 0.43 -9.39
C ASP A 101 -4.01 -0.05 -10.83
N PRO A 102 -4.74 -1.03 -11.39
CA PRO A 102 -4.52 -1.47 -12.77
C PRO A 102 -4.93 -0.41 -13.81
N LYS A 103 -5.80 0.56 -13.45
CA LYS A 103 -6.26 1.59 -14.39
C LYS A 103 -5.17 2.62 -14.67
N THR A 104 -4.42 3.03 -13.64
CA THR A 104 -3.36 4.04 -13.73
C THR A 104 -1.96 3.41 -13.72
N THR A 105 -1.85 2.10 -13.45
CA THR A 105 -0.58 1.39 -13.30
C THR A 105 0.29 1.98 -12.19
N ILE A 106 -0.37 2.40 -11.10
CA ILE A 106 0.27 2.98 -9.91
C ILE A 106 0.18 2.00 -8.75
N LEU A 107 1.27 1.88 -8.00
CA LEU A 107 1.31 1.17 -6.72
C LEU A 107 1.34 2.21 -5.60
N TYR A 108 0.35 2.17 -4.72
CA TYR A 108 0.35 2.94 -3.48
C TYR A 108 0.94 2.10 -2.36
N SER A 109 1.75 2.71 -1.50
CA SER A 109 2.29 2.09 -0.30
C SER A 109 2.11 3.01 0.88
N VAL A 110 1.83 2.44 2.05
CA VAL A 110 2.06 3.16 3.30
C VAL A 110 3.56 3.18 3.62
N ASP A 111 3.96 4.17 4.41
CA ASP A 111 5.17 4.12 5.23
C ASP A 111 4.75 4.14 6.71
N GLU A 112 4.64 2.94 7.28
CA GLU A 112 3.97 2.66 8.56
C GLU A 112 4.84 2.98 9.78
N ARG A 113 5.36 4.21 9.82
CA ARG A 113 6.20 4.72 10.90
C ARG A 113 5.46 5.67 11.83
N LYS A 114 6.15 6.02 12.91
CA LYS A 114 5.73 7.04 13.85
C LYS A 114 6.31 8.39 13.40
N ASN A 115 5.51 9.45 13.48
CA ASN A 115 6.00 10.82 13.29
C ASN A 115 6.85 11.22 14.51
N ASP A 116 7.99 11.87 14.28
CA ASP A 116 8.85 12.35 15.38
C ASP A 116 8.21 13.45 16.24
N GLY A 117 7.17 14.12 15.72
CA GLY A 117 6.43 15.20 16.37
C GLY A 117 7.26 16.46 16.67
N ARG A 118 8.53 16.51 16.24
CA ARG A 118 9.50 17.57 16.59
C ARG A 118 10.20 18.16 15.37
N GLY A 119 9.86 17.71 14.16
CA GLY A 119 10.55 18.10 12.92
C GLY A 119 11.70 17.15 12.62
N PRO A 120 12.22 17.13 11.37
CA PRO A 120 12.73 15.93 10.69
C PRO A 120 14.03 15.40 11.28
N VAL A 121 13.93 14.76 12.44
CA VAL A 121 14.97 13.88 12.97
C VAL A 121 14.84 12.54 12.23
N GLU A 122 13.60 12.08 12.07
CA GLU A 122 13.26 10.87 11.33
C GLU A 122 12.26 11.21 10.21
N PRO A 123 12.20 10.44 9.11
CA PRO A 123 11.18 10.66 8.09
C PRO A 123 9.78 10.46 8.68
N ALA A 124 8.82 11.25 8.23
CA ALA A 124 7.43 11.17 8.68
C ALA A 124 6.69 9.99 8.05
N ALA A 125 5.62 9.55 8.70
CA ALA A 125 4.64 8.63 8.14
C ALA A 125 4.01 9.25 6.90
N SER A 126 3.86 8.45 5.84
CA SER A 126 3.31 8.92 4.58
C SER A 126 2.57 7.82 3.84
N VAL A 127 1.81 8.25 2.83
CA VAL A 127 1.35 7.37 1.76
C VAL A 127 2.08 7.79 0.50
N MET A 128 2.71 6.83 -0.16
CA MET A 128 3.57 7.04 -1.33
C MET A 128 2.94 6.44 -2.58
N ALA A 129 3.09 7.09 -3.73
CA ALA A 129 2.62 6.61 -5.02
C ALA A 129 3.81 6.33 -5.95
N PHE A 130 3.82 5.14 -6.55
CA PHE A 130 4.88 4.67 -7.44
C PHE A 130 4.32 4.32 -8.81
N SER A 131 4.93 4.82 -9.88
CA SER A 131 4.69 4.26 -11.21
C SER A 131 5.37 2.91 -11.35
N VAL A 132 4.71 1.98 -12.05
CA VAL A 132 5.13 0.58 -12.14
C VAL A 132 5.59 0.24 -13.55
N ASN A 133 6.83 -0.22 -13.68
CA ASN A 133 7.25 -0.96 -14.87
C ASN A 133 6.95 -2.45 -14.66
N LEU A 134 5.89 -2.96 -15.30
CA LEU A 134 5.44 -4.35 -15.11
C LEU A 134 6.42 -5.40 -15.69
N GLU A 135 7.26 -5.02 -16.65
CA GLU A 135 8.24 -5.92 -17.26
C GLU A 135 9.48 -6.12 -16.39
N SER A 136 10.01 -5.05 -15.79
CA SER A 136 11.17 -5.14 -14.90
C SER A 136 10.82 -5.24 -13.42
N GLY A 137 9.56 -5.00 -13.06
CA GLY A 137 9.14 -4.83 -11.66
C GLY A 137 9.71 -3.55 -11.02
N HIS A 138 10.29 -2.63 -11.79
CA HIS A 138 10.85 -1.39 -11.26
C HIS A 138 9.73 -0.44 -10.81
N LEU A 139 9.95 0.22 -9.67
CA LEU A 139 9.06 1.20 -9.07
C LEU A 139 9.75 2.56 -9.07
N SER A 140 9.08 3.57 -9.62
CA SER A 140 9.58 4.95 -9.62
C SER A 140 8.64 5.83 -8.82
N LEU A 141 9.15 6.48 -7.77
CA LEU A 141 8.37 7.37 -6.92
C LEU A 141 7.79 8.51 -7.77
N LEU A 142 6.47 8.68 -7.72
CA LEU A 142 5.79 9.83 -8.29
C LEU A 142 5.74 10.97 -7.29
N ASN A 143 5.13 10.68 -6.13
CA ASN A 143 5.08 11.60 -5.01
C ASN A 143 4.70 10.86 -3.71
N GLU A 144 4.69 11.61 -2.62
CA GLU A 144 4.21 11.16 -1.32
C GLU A 144 3.32 12.23 -0.68
N GLN A 145 2.43 11.80 0.20
CA GLN A 145 1.64 12.65 1.06
C GLN A 145 1.86 12.25 2.51
N ILE A 146 2.42 13.17 3.29
CA ILE A 146 2.61 12.99 4.74
C ILE A 146 1.25 12.80 5.40
N ALA A 147 1.16 11.80 6.27
CA ALA A 147 0.04 11.60 7.17
C ALA A 147 0.26 12.45 8.45
N PRO A 148 -0.73 13.25 8.89
CA PRO A 148 -0.59 14.07 10.09
C PRO A 148 -0.45 13.24 11.39
N GLY A 149 -0.96 12.01 11.38
CA GLY A 149 -0.81 11.03 12.47
C GLY A 149 0.08 9.86 12.07
N PRO A 150 0.44 8.99 13.03
CA PRO A 150 1.38 7.89 12.78
C PRO A 150 0.68 6.64 12.22
N ARG A 151 1.49 5.67 11.80
CA ARG A 151 1.10 4.29 11.49
C ARG A 151 -0.07 4.16 10.49
N PRO A 152 0.01 4.72 9.27
CA PRO A 152 -0.88 4.30 8.20
C PRO A 152 -0.65 2.81 7.93
N THR A 153 -1.67 1.97 8.17
CA THR A 153 -1.52 0.50 8.22
C THR A 153 -2.40 -0.22 7.18
N PHE A 154 -3.26 0.53 6.50
CA PHE A 154 -4.18 -0.03 5.51
C PHE A 154 -4.50 1.00 4.43
N LEU A 155 -4.72 0.54 3.20
CA LEU A 155 -5.17 1.36 2.07
C LEU A 155 -6.42 0.78 1.41
N SER A 156 -7.34 1.65 1.01
CA SER A 156 -8.47 1.31 0.14
C SER A 156 -8.56 2.31 -1.01
N LEU A 157 -8.88 1.84 -2.21
CA LEU A 157 -8.84 2.65 -3.43
C LEU A 157 -10.21 2.65 -4.12
N ASP A 158 -10.67 3.84 -4.45
CA ASP A 158 -11.74 4.11 -5.41
C ASP A 158 -11.13 4.81 -6.64
N SER A 159 -10.61 4.00 -7.56
CA SER A 159 -9.95 4.48 -8.78
C SER A 159 -10.91 5.15 -9.77
N HIS A 160 -12.22 4.87 -9.67
CA HIS A 160 -13.21 5.49 -10.53
C HIS A 160 -13.42 6.96 -10.16
N ASN A 161 -13.50 7.25 -8.85
CA ASN A 161 -13.70 8.62 -8.36
C ASN A 161 -12.41 9.33 -7.94
N GLY A 162 -11.24 8.69 -8.11
CA GLY A 162 -9.94 9.29 -7.81
C GLY A 162 -9.74 9.53 -6.31
N ARG A 163 -10.05 8.52 -5.49
CA ARG A 163 -9.93 8.61 -4.03
C ARG A 163 -9.12 7.43 -3.50
N LEU A 164 -8.20 7.72 -2.59
CA LEU A 164 -7.48 6.73 -1.80
C LEU A 164 -7.79 6.99 -0.34
N PHE A 165 -7.93 5.93 0.45
CA PHE A 165 -8.20 6.02 1.88
C PHE A 165 -7.11 5.30 2.64
N SER A 166 -6.68 5.84 3.79
CA SER A 166 -5.88 5.11 4.76
C SER A 166 -6.62 4.97 6.08
N ALA A 167 -6.39 3.84 6.75
CA ALA A 167 -6.66 3.70 8.18
C ALA A 167 -5.34 3.74 8.93
N ASN A 168 -5.29 4.56 9.98
CA ASN A 168 -4.09 4.86 10.73
C ASN A 168 -4.34 4.54 12.21
N HIS A 169 -3.46 3.73 12.80
CA HIS A 169 -3.69 3.14 14.12
C HIS A 169 -3.48 4.11 15.29
N GLY A 170 -2.76 5.22 15.11
CA GLY A 170 -2.18 5.93 16.25
C GLY A 170 -0.98 5.15 16.84
N ASP A 171 -0.49 5.54 18.01
CA ASP A 171 0.60 4.84 18.71
C ASP A 171 0.35 4.86 20.24
N PHE A 172 0.92 3.90 20.96
CA PHE A 172 0.78 3.79 22.42
C PHE A 172 1.78 4.66 23.19
N GLU A 173 2.75 5.24 22.48
CA GLU A 173 3.58 6.32 23.01
C GLU A 173 2.71 7.51 23.42
N HIS A 174 2.84 7.94 24.68
CA HIS A 174 2.04 9.02 25.23
C HIS A 174 2.91 10.14 25.80
N VAL A 175 2.30 11.30 25.98
CA VAL A 175 2.88 12.41 26.72
C VAL A 175 2.15 12.56 28.05
N GLU A 176 2.89 12.70 29.14
CA GLU A 176 2.35 13.08 30.45
C GLU A 176 2.28 14.61 30.56
N LYS A 177 1.07 15.14 30.80
CA LYS A 177 0.86 16.58 31.03
C LYS A 177 0.55 16.83 32.48
N VAL A 178 1.28 17.75 33.11
CA VAL A 178 0.91 18.28 34.43
C VAL A 178 -0.36 19.11 34.26
N VAL A 179 -1.37 18.80 35.06
CA VAL A 179 -2.65 19.50 35.06
C VAL A 179 -3.00 19.97 36.47
N PHE A 180 -3.76 21.08 36.54
CA PHE A 180 -4.39 21.54 37.76
C PHE A 180 -5.91 21.45 37.58
N LYS A 181 -6.55 20.48 38.23
CA LYS A 181 -7.99 20.21 38.13
C LYS A 181 -8.57 20.06 39.54
N ASP A 182 -9.74 20.65 39.77
CA ASP A 182 -10.45 20.60 41.06
C ASP A 182 -9.58 20.98 42.27
N GLY A 183 -8.74 21.99 42.10
CA GLY A 183 -7.86 22.50 43.16
C GLY A 183 -6.65 21.60 43.48
N LYS A 184 -6.38 20.57 42.68
CA LYS A 184 -5.27 19.62 42.90
C LYS A 184 -4.36 19.54 41.68
N TRP A 185 -3.07 19.36 41.95
CA TRP A 185 -2.07 19.01 40.94
C TRP A 185 -2.13 17.52 40.63
N GLY A 186 -2.11 17.17 39.35
CA GLY A 186 -2.08 15.80 38.86
C GLY A 186 -1.44 15.69 37.47
N SER A 187 -1.53 14.51 36.87
CA SER A 187 -1.07 14.24 35.50
C SER A 187 -2.17 13.65 34.63
N GLU A 188 -2.11 13.91 33.33
CA GLU A 188 -2.97 13.30 32.31
C GLU A 188 -2.13 12.80 31.13
N TYR A 189 -2.56 11.67 30.56
CA TYR A 189 -1.95 11.10 29.37
C TYR A 189 -2.63 11.62 28.11
N VAL A 190 -1.82 11.91 27.09
CA VAL A 190 -2.29 12.22 25.73
C VAL A 190 -1.64 11.21 24.78
N TYR A 191 -2.49 10.48 24.06
CA TYR A 191 -2.12 9.52 23.01
C TYR A 191 -2.26 10.17 21.63
N ASP A 192 -1.70 9.54 20.60
CA ASP A 192 -2.01 9.95 19.23
C ASP A 192 -3.45 9.62 18.85
N ASP A 193 -3.96 10.39 17.90
CA ASP A 193 -5.22 10.12 17.24
C ASP A 193 -5.11 8.93 16.27
N SER A 194 -6.01 7.96 16.41
CA SER A 194 -6.38 7.06 15.32
C SER A 194 -7.14 7.85 14.26
N THR A 195 -6.82 7.66 12.98
CA THR A 195 -7.44 8.44 11.89
C THR A 195 -7.83 7.57 10.70
N VAL A 196 -8.88 8.00 10.00
CA VAL A 196 -9.15 7.61 8.61
C VAL A 196 -8.93 8.83 7.74
N ILE A 197 -8.07 8.72 6.73
CA ILE A 197 -7.72 9.84 5.85
C ILE A 197 -8.22 9.55 4.45
N MET A 198 -8.90 10.51 3.83
CA MET A 198 -9.25 10.49 2.42
C MET A 198 -8.29 11.39 1.64
N TYR A 199 -7.59 10.80 0.70
CA TYR A 199 -6.69 11.46 -0.25
C TYR A 199 -7.38 11.64 -1.60
N GLY A 200 -7.14 12.77 -2.24
CA GLY A 200 -7.46 12.96 -3.65
C GLY A 200 -6.37 12.38 -4.55
N LEU A 201 -6.76 11.92 -5.73
CA LEU A 201 -5.83 11.43 -6.77
C LEU A 201 -5.95 12.29 -8.04
N ASN A 202 -4.80 12.63 -8.60
CA ASN A 202 -4.70 13.23 -9.93
C ASN A 202 -4.97 12.19 -11.03
N LYS A 203 -5.14 12.66 -12.28
CA LYS A 203 -5.40 11.77 -13.43
C LYS A 203 -4.28 10.76 -13.71
N ASP A 204 -3.05 11.09 -13.34
CA ASP A 204 -1.87 10.22 -13.47
C ASP A 204 -1.71 9.25 -12.28
N GLY A 205 -2.62 9.30 -11.29
CA GLY A 205 -2.57 8.52 -10.07
C GLY A 205 -1.63 9.06 -8.99
N SER A 206 -0.99 10.22 -9.18
CA SER A 206 -0.30 10.89 -8.08
C SER A 206 -1.28 11.40 -7.02
N ILE A 207 -0.83 11.48 -5.76
CA ILE A 207 -1.68 11.93 -4.65
C ILE A 207 -1.78 13.46 -4.70
N SER A 208 -3.00 14.01 -4.80
CA SER A 208 -3.21 15.46 -4.91
C SER A 208 -3.23 16.20 -3.56
N GLY A 209 -3.39 15.46 -2.47
CA GLY A 209 -3.48 16.00 -1.11
C GLY A 209 -4.48 15.24 -0.25
N ILE A 210 -4.63 15.70 0.99
CA ILE A 210 -5.69 15.23 1.91
C ILE A 210 -6.96 16.04 1.59
N ASN A 211 -8.02 15.33 1.23
CA ASN A 211 -9.33 15.94 0.98
C ASN A 211 -10.18 15.99 2.25
N ASP A 212 -10.08 14.97 3.11
CA ASP A 212 -10.81 14.90 4.38
C ASP A 212 -10.11 13.94 5.37
N LEU A 213 -10.42 14.08 6.65
CA LEU A 213 -9.87 13.26 7.74
C LEU A 213 -10.88 13.12 8.88
N VAL A 214 -11.07 11.89 9.34
CA VAL A 214 -11.85 11.58 10.54
C VAL A 214 -10.92 11.10 11.64
N ILE A 215 -11.02 11.73 12.83
CA ILE A 215 -10.39 11.24 14.06
C ILE A 215 -11.33 10.23 14.71
N LEU A 216 -10.83 9.04 15.00
CA LEU A 216 -11.57 8.00 15.71
C LEU A 216 -11.40 8.20 17.22
N GLN A 217 -12.53 8.22 17.94
CA GLN A 217 -12.51 8.36 19.40
C GLN A 217 -12.13 7.03 20.06
N GLY A 218 -11.20 7.08 21.01
CA GLY A 218 -10.68 5.93 21.75
C GLY A 218 -9.41 6.30 22.52
N GLN A 219 -8.95 5.43 23.41
CA GLN A 219 -7.64 5.55 24.07
C GLN A 219 -6.86 4.27 23.81
N GLY A 220 -6.31 4.14 22.60
CA GLY A 220 -5.65 2.92 22.13
C GLY A 220 -6.64 1.94 21.53
#